data_AF-A0A950WLG2-F1
#
_entry.id   AF-A0A950WLG2-F1
#
_cell.length_a   1.000
_cell.length_b   1.000
_cell.length_c   1.000
_cell.angle_alpha   90.00
_cell.angle_beta   90.00
_cell.angle_gamma   90.00
#
_symmetry.space_group_name_H-M   'P 1'
#
loop_
_entity.id
_entity.type
_entity.pdbx_description
1 polymer ?
#
loop_
_entity_poly.entity_id
_entity_poly.type
_entity_poly.pdbx_seq_one_letter_code
_entity_poly.pdbx_strand_id
1 'polypeptide(L)'
;MKKIGGILFLVMAAYLMTACTTSNTPATNSNANANANTAAKPAAAAPTADALMALDKQANDAYAKGDASFWPNFLSDKAVDFDGATAVGKDGIIKQIGSEKCDMKSWSADEPQMAKIDNDNYVLVYKGTYDGTCTMNGKSEKVPSPVRAATLYTRNGDKWQAVWHNEVNIIDPKNPPAAPAKTDDKKPADKKADDSKAADKKAEDKPAAPAAPAKSANTDALVKQHQAGWDAFKAKDAKWFDANIGSSFTLVDPMGTVFTSKADTIKQWTETMKCDGITKTSVTDGYSVAISPTLELFHLKGNADGKCDGHPNGDIWQTTLYVKDGDAWKLAFMFEMMPGTGGM
;
A
#
# COMPACT_ATOMS: atom_id res chain seq x y z
N MET A 1 -53.04 21.12 -3.26
CA MET A 1 -53.61 19.77 -3.02
C MET A 1 -52.50 18.94 -2.36
N LYS A 2 -52.40 18.81 -1.03
CA LYS A 2 -52.98 17.75 -0.15
C LYS A 2 -52.81 16.36 -0.80
N LYS A 3 -52.14 15.33 -0.26
CA LYS A 3 -51.83 14.81 1.11
C LYS A 3 -50.54 13.94 1.01
N ILE A 4 -49.62 13.83 1.99
CA ILE A 4 -49.60 13.07 3.27
C ILE A 4 -49.96 11.57 3.17
N GLY A 5 -49.02 10.72 3.62
CA GLY A 5 -49.22 9.35 4.12
C GLY A 5 -47.94 8.50 3.92
N GLY A 6 -47.34 7.82 4.89
CA GLY A 6 -47.65 7.57 6.29
C GLY A 6 -46.58 6.61 6.85
N ILE A 7 -46.22 6.81 8.11
CA ILE A 7 -45.31 5.97 8.93
C ILE A 7 -46.01 4.65 9.27
N LEU A 8 -45.28 3.53 9.28
CA LEU A 8 -45.66 2.35 10.07
C LEU A 8 -44.43 1.75 10.77
N PHE A 9 -44.45 1.85 12.10
CA PHE A 9 -43.62 1.12 13.05
C PHE A 9 -44.07 -0.35 13.13
N LEU A 10 -43.13 -1.27 13.29
CA LEU A 10 -43.39 -2.60 13.84
C LEU A 10 -42.24 -3.00 14.78
N VAL A 11 -42.56 -2.97 16.06
CA VAL A 11 -41.81 -3.53 17.20
C VAL A 11 -42.56 -4.79 17.62
N MET A 12 -41.83 -5.89 17.84
CA MET A 12 -42.13 -7.03 18.73
C MET A 12 -41.13 -8.16 18.40
N ALA A 13 -40.67 -9.05 19.28
CA ALA A 13 -40.84 -9.26 20.71
C ALA A 13 -39.68 -10.19 21.17
N ALA A 14 -39.51 -10.27 22.48
CA ALA A 14 -38.45 -10.97 23.18
C ALA A 14 -38.52 -12.51 23.08
N TYR A 15 -37.37 -13.16 23.19
CA TYR A 15 -37.24 -14.54 23.66
C TYR A 15 -36.59 -14.54 25.04
N LEU A 16 -37.37 -14.99 26.03
CA LEU A 16 -36.95 -15.40 27.36
C LEU A 16 -36.49 -16.87 27.29
N MET A 17 -35.32 -17.17 27.84
CA MET A 17 -34.95 -18.53 28.25
C MET A 17 -34.50 -18.48 29.72
N THR A 18 -35.35 -19.05 30.56
CA THR A 18 -35.11 -19.38 31.97
C THR A 18 -34.43 -20.74 32.08
N ALA A 19 -33.34 -20.84 32.85
CA ALA A 19 -32.90 -22.09 33.48
C ALA A 19 -32.24 -21.80 34.83
N CYS A 20 -32.57 -22.63 35.82
CA CYS A 20 -32.30 -22.46 37.24
C CYS A 20 -30.87 -22.82 37.68
N THR A 21 -30.33 -21.97 38.55
CA THR A 21 -29.56 -22.19 39.79
C THR A 21 -28.66 -23.43 39.98
N THR A 22 -27.41 -23.16 40.35
CA THR A 22 -26.81 -23.72 41.58
C THR A 22 -25.94 -22.66 42.27
N SER A 23 -26.24 -22.42 43.53
CA SER A 23 -25.61 -21.49 44.46
C SER A 23 -24.22 -21.97 44.88
N ASN A 24 -23.22 -21.09 44.85
CA ASN A 24 -22.04 -21.15 45.71
C ASN A 24 -21.50 -19.73 45.91
N THR A 25 -21.81 -19.16 47.06
CA THR A 25 -21.18 -17.94 47.58
C THR A 25 -19.91 -18.35 48.33
N PRO A 26 -18.79 -17.64 48.14
CA PRO A 26 -18.24 -16.96 49.32
C PRO A 26 -17.68 -15.56 49.06
N ALA A 27 -17.80 -14.75 50.12
CA ALA A 27 -16.96 -13.63 50.51
C ALA A 27 -16.96 -12.35 49.64
N THR A 28 -17.86 -11.45 50.03
CA THR A 28 -17.76 -9.99 49.87
C THR A 28 -16.45 -9.45 50.42
N ASN A 29 -15.56 -8.99 49.53
CA ASN A 29 -14.60 -7.92 49.83
C ASN A 29 -15.06 -6.65 49.14
N SER A 30 -15.78 -5.82 49.89
CA SER A 30 -16.24 -4.49 49.47
C SER A 30 -15.05 -3.52 49.42
N ASN A 31 -14.37 -3.45 48.28
CA ASN A 31 -13.55 -2.29 47.94
C ASN A 31 -14.31 -1.48 46.89
N ALA A 32 -15.27 -0.69 47.39
CA ALA A 32 -15.96 0.33 46.62
C ALA A 32 -15.00 1.50 46.39
N ASN A 33 -14.14 1.39 45.37
CA ASN A 33 -13.52 2.56 44.77
C ASN A 33 -14.32 2.90 43.51
N ALA A 34 -15.21 3.88 43.65
CA ALA A 34 -16.05 4.41 42.60
C ALA A 34 -15.15 5.02 41.52
N ASN A 35 -14.91 4.28 40.44
CA ASN A 35 -14.25 4.81 39.25
C ASN A 35 -15.32 5.58 38.44
N ALA A 36 -15.39 6.88 38.73
CA ALA A 36 -16.29 7.82 38.08
C ALA A 36 -16.01 7.89 36.57
N ASN A 37 -17.08 7.74 35.77
CA ASN A 37 -17.26 8.32 34.44
C ASN A 37 -16.00 8.48 33.58
N THR A 38 -15.47 7.38 33.04
CA THR A 38 -14.73 7.46 31.78
C THR A 38 -15.75 7.67 30.66
N ALA A 39 -16.25 8.91 30.52
CA ALA A 39 -16.97 9.29 29.32
C ALA A 39 -16.08 8.92 28.13
N ALA A 40 -16.54 8.01 27.27
CA ALA A 40 -15.79 7.56 26.12
C ALA A 40 -15.34 8.79 25.33
N LYS A 41 -14.03 8.96 25.13
CA LYS A 41 -13.46 10.04 24.31
C LYS A 41 -14.23 10.03 22.98
N PRO A 42 -14.81 11.16 22.54
CA PRO A 42 -15.49 11.22 21.25
C PRO A 42 -14.57 10.63 20.17
N ALA A 43 -15.13 9.78 19.31
CA ALA A 43 -14.38 9.23 18.20
C ALA A 43 -13.79 10.40 17.39
N ALA A 44 -12.48 10.37 17.18
CA ALA A 44 -11.80 11.42 16.45
C ALA A 44 -12.34 11.46 15.01
N ALA A 45 -12.55 12.66 14.47
CA ALA A 45 -13.11 12.83 13.14
C ALA A 45 -12.24 12.13 12.07
N ALA A 46 -12.89 11.63 11.02
CA ALA A 46 -12.20 11.17 9.81
C ALA A 46 -11.43 12.34 9.17
N PRO A 47 -10.29 12.10 8.51
CA PRO A 47 -9.59 13.14 7.78
C PRO A 47 -10.39 13.52 6.53
N THR A 48 -10.12 14.71 5.98
CA THR A 48 -10.55 15.07 4.63
C THR A 48 -9.42 14.80 3.65
N ALA A 49 -9.74 14.62 2.37
CA ALA A 49 -8.74 14.49 1.31
C ALA A 49 -7.80 15.71 1.26
N ASP A 50 -8.34 16.92 1.45
CA ASP A 50 -7.55 18.16 1.52
C ASP A 50 -6.58 18.18 2.71
N ALA A 51 -6.98 17.63 3.86
CA ALA A 51 -6.11 17.58 5.04
C ALA A 51 -4.94 16.61 4.82
N LEU A 52 -5.17 15.44 4.22
CA LEU A 52 -4.09 14.51 3.87
C LEU A 52 -3.22 15.07 2.73
N MET A 53 -3.82 15.72 1.74
CA MET A 53 -3.09 16.40 0.67
C MET A 53 -2.19 17.51 1.21
N ALA A 54 -2.62 18.25 2.25
CA ALA A 54 -1.77 19.23 2.90
C ALA A 54 -0.53 18.59 3.55
N LEU A 55 -0.65 17.37 4.07
CA LEU A 55 0.48 16.61 4.63
C LEU A 55 1.45 16.15 3.52
N ASP A 56 0.96 15.61 2.41
CA ASP A 56 1.81 15.25 1.26
C ASP A 56 2.51 16.47 0.67
N LYS A 57 1.84 17.64 0.64
CA LYS A 57 2.48 18.89 0.21
C LYS A 57 3.63 19.30 1.12
N GLN A 58 3.47 19.15 2.43
CA GLN A 58 4.57 19.39 3.39
C GLN A 58 5.71 18.40 3.20
N ALA A 59 5.41 17.12 2.95
CA ALA A 59 6.41 16.10 2.67
C ALA A 59 7.21 16.40 1.40
N ASN A 60 6.53 16.81 0.32
CA ASN A 60 7.18 17.24 -0.92
C ASN A 60 8.07 18.47 -0.71
N ASP A 61 7.61 19.46 0.05
CA ASP A 61 8.42 20.62 0.42
C ASP A 61 9.65 20.26 1.24
N ALA A 62 9.51 19.33 2.20
CA ALA A 62 10.62 18.85 3.01
C ALA A 62 11.63 18.05 2.17
N TYR A 63 11.14 17.17 1.30
CA TYR A 63 11.94 16.40 0.36
C TYR A 63 12.75 17.29 -0.58
N ALA A 64 12.08 18.25 -1.23
CA ALA A 64 12.71 19.21 -2.15
C ALA A 64 13.81 20.06 -1.48
N LYS A 65 13.73 20.27 -0.15
CA LYS A 65 14.71 21.04 0.63
C LYS A 65 15.76 20.16 1.32
N GLY A 66 15.66 18.83 1.21
CA GLY A 66 16.49 17.91 1.99
C GLY A 66 16.31 18.05 3.50
N ASP A 67 15.11 18.44 3.96
CA ASP A 67 14.82 18.64 5.38
C ASP A 67 14.64 17.30 6.11
N ALA A 68 15.76 16.72 6.51
CA ALA A 68 15.78 15.46 7.25
C ALA A 68 15.02 15.52 8.59
N SER A 69 14.81 16.72 9.16
CA SER A 69 14.18 16.90 10.47
C SER A 69 12.66 16.75 10.47
N PHE A 70 12.05 16.83 9.29
CA PHE A 70 10.60 16.65 9.09
C PHE A 70 10.16 15.20 9.32
N TRP A 71 10.92 14.25 8.78
CA TRP A 71 10.51 12.85 8.63
C TRP A 71 10.28 12.07 9.93
N PRO A 72 11.03 12.25 11.04
CA PRO A 72 10.80 11.50 12.27
C PRO A 72 9.37 11.65 12.83
N ASN A 73 8.74 12.81 12.62
CA ASN A 73 7.38 13.08 13.08
C ASN A 73 6.32 12.76 12.04
N PHE A 74 6.65 12.89 10.76
CA PHE A 74 5.74 12.60 9.65
C PHE A 74 5.53 11.09 9.45
N LEU A 75 6.60 10.31 9.55
CA LEU A 75 6.55 8.86 9.34
C LEU A 75 6.08 8.13 10.60
N SER A 76 5.18 7.17 10.39
CA SER A 76 4.76 6.19 11.39
C SER A 76 5.95 5.31 11.81
N ASP A 77 5.95 4.81 13.04
CA ASP A 77 6.95 3.81 13.45
C ASP A 77 6.81 2.48 12.71
N LYS A 78 5.68 2.28 12.02
CA LYS A 78 5.46 1.17 11.09
C LYS A 78 5.77 1.53 9.64
N ALA A 79 6.40 2.68 9.40
CA ALA A 79 6.71 3.11 8.05
C ALA A 79 7.63 2.08 7.37
N VAL A 80 7.25 1.73 6.15
CA VAL A 80 7.94 0.76 5.31
C VAL A 80 7.97 1.26 3.87
N ASP A 81 9.12 1.11 3.26
CA ASP A 81 9.33 1.32 1.84
C ASP A 81 9.95 0.07 1.21
N PHE A 82 9.84 -0.05 -0.11
CA PHE A 82 10.26 -1.23 -0.86
C PHE A 82 11.15 -0.84 -2.04
N ASP A 83 12.39 -1.34 -2.02
CA ASP A 83 13.29 -1.35 -3.17
C ASP A 83 13.31 -2.78 -3.75
N GLY A 84 12.39 -3.01 -4.69
CA GLY A 84 12.07 -4.34 -5.19
C GLY A 84 11.70 -5.30 -4.05
N ALA A 85 12.44 -6.41 -3.92
CA ALA A 85 12.18 -7.40 -2.87
C ALA A 85 12.62 -6.95 -1.46
N THR A 86 13.31 -5.81 -1.34
CA THR A 86 13.91 -5.37 -0.08
C THR A 86 13.00 -4.39 0.63
N ALA A 87 12.59 -4.71 1.86
CA ALA A 87 11.84 -3.80 2.72
C ALA A 87 12.79 -2.97 3.60
N VAL A 88 12.52 -1.66 3.69
CA VAL A 88 13.27 -0.70 4.51
C VAL A 88 12.32 -0.04 5.51
N GLY A 89 12.70 -0.01 6.79
CA GLY A 89 11.90 0.63 7.84
C GLY A 89 12.15 2.13 7.95
N LYS A 90 11.37 2.82 8.80
CA LYS A 90 11.45 4.27 9.08
C LYS A 90 12.86 4.86 9.08
N ASP A 91 13.77 4.34 9.90
CA ASP A 91 15.13 4.90 10.01
C ASP A 91 15.92 4.78 8.71
N GLY A 92 15.69 3.70 7.95
CA GLY A 92 16.29 3.51 6.64
C GLY A 92 15.71 4.45 5.60
N ILE A 93 14.40 4.69 5.61
CA ILE A 93 13.74 5.68 4.76
C ILE A 93 14.31 7.08 5.03
N ILE A 94 14.40 7.49 6.30
CA ILE A 94 14.96 8.80 6.68
C ILE A 94 16.41 8.93 6.20
N LYS A 95 17.20 7.86 6.34
CA LYS A 95 18.59 7.83 5.87
C LYS A 95 18.68 7.94 4.34
N GLN A 96 17.81 7.25 3.61
CA GLN A 96 17.75 7.28 2.15
C GLN A 96 17.42 8.69 1.67
N ILE A 97 16.31 9.28 2.14
CA ILE A 97 15.92 10.65 1.81
C ILE A 97 17.03 11.65 2.14
N GLY A 98 17.65 11.52 3.31
CA GLY A 98 18.75 12.40 3.73
C GLY A 98 20.03 12.25 2.90
N SER A 99 20.16 11.18 2.12
CA SER A 99 21.30 10.94 1.23
C SER A 99 21.10 11.50 -0.18
N GLU A 100 19.85 11.76 -0.54
CA GLU A 100 19.47 12.29 -1.84
C GLU A 100 19.69 13.79 -1.90
N LYS A 101 20.13 14.26 -3.08
CA LYS A 101 20.31 15.69 -3.34
C LYS A 101 19.48 16.09 -4.53
N CYS A 102 18.34 16.70 -4.25
CA CYS A 102 17.42 17.19 -5.27
C CYS A 102 17.59 18.70 -5.49
N ASP A 103 17.64 19.09 -6.76
CA ASP A 103 17.48 20.47 -7.23
C ASP A 103 16.08 20.58 -7.85
N MET A 104 15.09 20.84 -6.98
CA MET A 104 13.69 20.96 -7.37
C MET A 104 13.37 22.42 -7.69
N LYS A 105 13.06 22.71 -8.96
CA LYS A 105 12.72 24.06 -9.44
C LYS A 105 11.26 24.40 -9.17
N SER A 106 10.38 23.42 -9.38
CA SER A 106 8.95 23.55 -9.09
C SER A 106 8.31 22.19 -8.93
N TRP A 107 7.21 22.14 -8.19
CA TRP A 107 6.37 20.95 -8.10
C TRP A 107 4.91 21.33 -7.82
N SER A 108 3.98 20.44 -8.16
CA SER A 108 2.56 20.54 -7.81
C SER A 108 1.98 19.18 -7.44
N ALA A 109 1.00 19.20 -6.55
CA ALA A 109 0.17 18.05 -6.20
C ALA A 109 -1.31 18.44 -6.30
N ASP A 110 -2.04 17.72 -7.13
CA ASP A 110 -3.44 17.99 -7.50
C ASP A 110 -4.25 16.70 -7.68
N GLU A 111 -5.55 16.84 -7.98
CA GLU A 111 -6.48 15.70 -8.15
C GLU A 111 -6.54 14.73 -6.96
N PRO A 112 -6.73 15.20 -5.70
CA PRO A 112 -6.78 14.30 -4.55
C PRO A 112 -7.97 13.35 -4.63
N GLN A 113 -7.68 12.06 -4.50
CA GLN A 113 -8.65 10.98 -4.35
C GLN A 113 -8.32 10.23 -3.06
N MET A 114 -9.33 10.00 -2.22
CA MET A 114 -9.11 9.36 -0.91
C MET A 114 -9.92 8.09 -0.81
N ALA A 115 -9.23 6.98 -0.52
CA ALA A 115 -9.84 5.70 -0.21
C ALA A 115 -9.82 5.48 1.31
N LYS A 116 -10.99 5.20 1.88
CA LYS A 116 -11.08 4.75 3.28
C LYS A 116 -10.76 3.25 3.32
N ILE A 117 -9.74 2.87 4.09
CA ILE A 117 -9.39 1.46 4.32
C ILE A 117 -10.12 0.95 5.56
N ASP A 118 -9.97 1.67 6.68
CA ASP A 118 -10.76 1.50 7.89
C ASP A 118 -10.93 2.87 8.61
N ASN A 119 -11.27 2.89 9.90
CA ASN A 119 -11.48 4.15 10.62
C ASN A 119 -10.19 4.92 10.95
N ASP A 120 -9.06 4.23 10.94
CA ASP A 120 -7.75 4.75 11.33
C ASP A 120 -6.72 4.67 10.21
N ASN A 121 -7.13 4.22 9.01
CA ASN A 121 -6.26 4.07 7.86
C ASN A 121 -6.94 4.56 6.58
N TYR A 122 -6.26 5.45 5.86
CA TYR A 122 -6.71 6.06 4.61
C TYR A 122 -5.58 6.06 3.60
N VAL A 123 -5.90 5.84 2.32
CA VAL A 123 -4.95 6.07 1.23
C VAL A 123 -5.34 7.36 0.51
N LEU A 124 -4.38 8.27 0.36
CA LEU A 124 -4.49 9.39 -0.55
C LEU A 124 -3.80 9.02 -1.86
N VAL A 125 -4.50 9.20 -2.98
CA VAL A 125 -3.97 9.08 -4.33
C VAL A 125 -4.03 10.46 -4.99
N TYR A 126 -2.98 10.89 -5.67
CA TYR A 126 -2.95 12.21 -6.29
C TYR A 126 -1.98 12.27 -7.48
N LYS A 127 -2.12 13.32 -8.28
CA LYS A 127 -1.21 13.59 -9.39
C LYS A 127 -0.08 14.51 -8.92
N GLY A 128 1.16 14.05 -9.10
CA GLY A 128 2.36 14.83 -8.90
C GLY A 128 2.90 15.34 -10.24
N THR A 129 3.33 16.61 -10.28
CA THR A 129 4.12 17.16 -11.39
C THR A 129 5.37 17.78 -10.80
N TYR A 130 6.53 17.37 -11.30
CA TYR A 130 7.83 17.84 -10.82
C TYR A 130 8.65 18.42 -11.97
N ASP A 131 9.43 19.45 -11.65
CA ASP A 131 10.54 19.93 -12.46
C ASP A 131 11.78 20.02 -11.57
N GLY A 132 12.68 19.07 -11.74
CA GLY A 132 13.90 19.01 -10.96
C GLY A 132 14.78 17.83 -11.35
N THR A 133 15.92 17.74 -10.70
CA THR A 133 16.85 16.60 -10.80
C THR A 133 17.25 16.14 -9.42
N CYS A 134 17.35 14.84 -9.21
CA CYS A 134 17.87 14.26 -7.96
C CYS A 134 19.17 13.50 -8.24
N THR A 135 20.13 13.62 -7.33
CA THR A 135 21.39 12.90 -7.38
C THR A 135 21.37 11.77 -6.39
N MET A 136 21.39 10.54 -6.91
CA MET A 136 21.43 9.30 -6.14
C MET A 136 22.65 8.50 -6.56
N ASN A 137 23.42 7.97 -5.60
CA ASN A 137 24.61 7.17 -5.89
C ASN A 137 25.61 7.86 -6.86
N GLY A 138 25.70 9.19 -6.79
CA GLY A 138 26.57 10.01 -7.64
C GLY A 138 26.07 10.22 -9.08
N LYS A 139 24.86 9.78 -9.41
CA LYS A 139 24.20 10.00 -10.70
C LYS A 139 23.04 10.95 -10.54
N SER A 140 23.05 12.03 -11.33
CA SER A 140 21.95 12.98 -11.37
C SER A 140 20.97 12.58 -12.47
N GLU A 141 19.71 12.41 -12.10
CA GLU A 141 18.63 12.02 -13.00
C GLU A 141 17.46 13.00 -12.86
N LYS A 142 16.67 13.12 -13.92
CA LYS A 142 15.46 13.95 -13.88
C LYS A 142 14.42 13.26 -13.01
N VAL A 143 13.77 14.02 -12.14
CA VAL A 143 12.64 13.52 -11.35
C VAL A 143 11.53 13.08 -12.31
N PRO A 144 11.00 11.84 -12.18
CA PRO A 144 9.91 11.37 -13.03
C PRO A 144 8.69 12.29 -12.94
N SER A 145 8.05 12.60 -14.07
CA SER A 145 6.96 13.58 -14.13
C SER A 145 6.20 13.49 -15.46
N PRO A 146 4.85 13.53 -15.48
CA PRO A 146 3.97 13.49 -14.30
C PRO A 146 3.86 12.08 -13.70
N VAL A 147 3.52 12.00 -12.41
CA VAL A 147 3.33 10.74 -11.68
C VAL A 147 1.96 10.66 -11.01
N ARG A 148 1.51 9.43 -10.77
CA ARG A 148 0.42 9.10 -9.87
C ARG A 148 1.05 8.61 -8.58
N ALA A 149 0.89 9.38 -7.51
CA ALA A 149 1.39 9.06 -6.19
C ALA A 149 0.29 8.46 -5.32
N ALA A 150 0.66 7.59 -4.38
CA ALA A 150 -0.22 7.08 -3.35
C ALA A 150 0.49 7.05 -1.99
N THR A 151 -0.19 7.56 -0.95
CA THR A 151 0.31 7.57 0.44
C THR A 151 -0.70 6.88 1.36
N LEU A 152 -0.27 5.85 2.09
CA LEU A 152 -1.04 5.26 3.19
C LEU A 152 -0.79 6.06 4.46
N TYR A 153 -1.86 6.62 5.03
CA TYR A 153 -1.86 7.28 6.32
C TYR A 153 -2.49 6.40 7.39
N THR A 154 -1.87 6.37 8.57
CA THR A 154 -2.43 5.76 9.78
C THR A 154 -2.60 6.80 10.88
N ARG A 155 -3.65 6.64 11.69
CA ARG A 155 -3.90 7.49 12.85
C ARG A 155 -3.05 7.04 14.03
N ASN A 156 -2.31 7.97 14.62
CA ASN A 156 -1.60 7.78 15.88
C ASN A 156 -2.03 8.86 16.88
N GLY A 157 -2.95 8.50 17.77
CA GLY A 157 -3.63 9.46 18.64
C GLY A 157 -4.44 10.47 17.83
N ASP A 158 -4.08 11.75 17.93
CA ASP A 158 -4.75 12.83 17.19
C ASP A 158 -3.97 13.23 15.91
N LYS A 159 -2.92 12.50 15.55
CA LYS A 159 -2.07 12.77 14.37
C LYS A 159 -2.28 11.73 13.26
N TRP A 160 -2.10 12.17 12.03
CA TRP A 160 -1.97 11.30 10.86
C TRP A 160 -0.50 11.20 10.46
N GLN A 161 -0.03 9.98 10.25
CA GLN A 161 1.36 9.69 9.89
C GLN A 161 1.41 8.80 8.66
N ALA A 162 2.38 9.04 7.78
CA ALA A 162 2.57 8.21 6.60
C ALA A 162 3.22 6.87 6.98
N VAL A 163 2.69 5.79 6.43
CA VAL A 163 3.18 4.41 6.61
C VAL A 163 3.91 3.94 5.36
N TRP A 164 3.42 4.35 4.19
CA TRP A 164 3.97 3.95 2.90
C TRP A 164 3.64 5.03 1.88
N HIS A 165 4.55 5.25 0.95
CA HIS A 165 4.40 6.14 -0.19
C HIS A 165 4.99 5.47 -1.42
N ASN A 166 4.37 5.65 -2.58
CA ASN A 166 4.98 5.25 -3.85
C ASN A 166 4.40 6.06 -5.02
N GLU A 167 5.11 6.01 -6.14
CA GLU A 167 4.80 6.76 -7.34
C GLU A 167 4.95 5.87 -8.59
N VAL A 168 4.09 6.10 -9.57
CA VAL A 168 4.20 5.50 -10.90
C VAL A 168 4.02 6.59 -11.95
N ASN A 169 4.76 6.50 -13.05
CA ASN A 169 4.60 7.44 -14.15
C ASN A 169 3.18 7.40 -14.70
N ILE A 170 2.61 8.59 -14.96
CA ILE A 170 1.37 8.68 -15.74
C ILE A 170 1.77 8.58 -17.22
N ILE A 171 1.42 7.46 -17.84
CA ILE A 171 1.76 7.18 -19.23
C ILE A 171 0.53 7.41 -20.10
N ASP A 172 0.65 8.23 -21.14
CA ASP A 172 -0.37 8.32 -22.18
C ASP A 172 -0.33 7.03 -23.02
N PRO A 173 -1.40 6.19 -23.02
CA PRO A 173 -1.41 4.96 -23.79
C PRO A 173 -1.25 5.19 -25.30
N LYS A 174 -1.57 6.38 -25.80
CA LYS A 174 -1.38 6.74 -27.22
C LYS A 174 0.07 7.10 -27.55
N ASN A 175 0.87 7.44 -26.55
CA ASN A 175 2.25 7.89 -26.69
C ASN A 175 3.14 7.25 -25.60
N PRO A 176 3.24 5.91 -25.55
CA PRO A 176 4.04 5.26 -24.52
C PRO A 176 5.54 5.62 -24.69
N PRO A 177 6.30 5.75 -23.59
CA PRO A 177 7.74 5.87 -23.64
C PRO A 177 8.35 4.74 -24.47
N ALA A 178 9.45 5.03 -25.17
CA ALA A 178 10.22 3.99 -25.83
C ALA A 178 10.64 2.94 -24.78
N ALA A 179 10.48 1.66 -25.12
CA ALA A 179 10.95 0.59 -24.23
C ALA A 179 12.43 0.84 -23.90
N PRO A 180 12.85 0.63 -22.64
CA PRO A 180 14.25 0.72 -22.28
C PRO A 180 15.05 -0.13 -23.27
N ALA A 181 16.13 0.43 -23.82
CA ALA A 181 17.02 -0.35 -24.66
C ALA A 181 17.39 -1.60 -23.85
N LYS A 182 17.15 -2.80 -24.41
CA LYS A 182 17.57 -4.04 -23.77
C LYS A 182 19.07 -3.88 -23.51
N THR A 183 19.44 -3.65 -22.26
CA THR A 183 20.81 -3.87 -21.86
C THR A 183 21.00 -5.35 -22.13
N ASP A 184 22.00 -5.68 -22.96
CA ASP A 184 22.40 -7.06 -23.13
C ASP A 184 22.85 -7.54 -21.75
N ASP A 185 21.90 -8.08 -20.99
CA ASP A 185 22.12 -8.77 -19.74
C ASP A 185 22.94 -9.99 -20.13
N LYS A 186 24.25 -9.78 -20.22
CA LYS A 186 25.23 -10.85 -20.08
C LYS A 186 24.85 -11.51 -18.78
N LYS A 187 24.11 -12.62 -18.91
CA LYS A 187 23.87 -13.62 -17.88
C LYS A 187 25.10 -13.59 -16.98
N PRO A 188 24.98 -13.21 -15.69
CA PRO A 188 26.10 -13.29 -14.78
C PRO A 188 26.64 -14.71 -14.94
N ALA A 189 27.85 -14.83 -15.47
CA ALA A 189 28.48 -16.13 -15.60
C ALA A 189 28.45 -16.71 -14.19
N ASP A 190 27.80 -17.85 -14.05
CA ASP A 190 27.68 -18.60 -12.80
C ASP A 190 29.10 -18.73 -12.23
N LYS A 191 29.50 -17.80 -11.36
CA LYS A 191 30.76 -17.88 -10.63
C LYS A 191 30.56 -18.98 -9.62
N LYS A 192 30.86 -20.19 -10.08
CA LYS A 192 31.18 -21.35 -9.26
C LYS A 192 32.06 -20.83 -8.12
N ALA A 193 31.56 -20.96 -6.90
CA ALA A 193 32.31 -20.67 -5.70
C ALA A 193 33.53 -21.59 -5.68
N ASP A 194 34.69 -21.06 -6.07
CA ASP A 194 35.97 -21.62 -5.71
C ASP A 194 36.29 -21.08 -4.31
N ASP A 195 36.02 -21.91 -3.32
CA ASP A 195 36.57 -21.76 -1.98
C ASP A 195 38.10 -21.73 -2.08
N SER A 196 38.72 -20.91 -1.23
CA SER A 196 40.16 -20.81 -0.93
C SER A 196 41.01 -19.79 -1.72
N LYS A 197 41.03 -18.56 -1.21
CA LYS A 197 42.28 -17.91 -0.75
C LYS A 197 41.98 -16.64 0.05
N ALA A 198 42.33 -16.70 1.34
CA ALA A 198 42.35 -15.54 2.23
C ALA A 198 43.37 -14.51 1.72
N ALA A 199 42.87 -13.31 1.41
CA ALA A 199 43.67 -12.11 1.30
C ALA A 199 43.04 -11.09 2.24
N ASP A 200 43.79 -10.74 3.29
CA ASP A 200 43.48 -9.68 4.24
C ASP A 200 43.35 -8.33 3.51
N LYS A 201 42.14 -8.03 3.04
CA LYS A 201 41.74 -6.66 2.76
C LYS A 201 41.05 -6.13 4.01
N LYS A 202 41.72 -5.18 4.65
CA LYS A 202 41.20 -4.32 5.70
C LYS A 202 39.83 -3.79 5.26
N ALA A 203 38.77 -4.39 5.79
CA ALA A 203 37.40 -3.97 5.55
C ALA A 203 37.27 -2.55 6.10
N GLU A 204 37.03 -1.58 5.22
CA GLU A 204 36.48 -0.30 5.65
C GLU A 204 35.13 -0.61 6.31
N ASP A 205 34.97 -0.16 7.56
CA ASP A 205 33.76 -0.33 8.36
C ASP A 205 32.58 0.36 7.66
N LYS A 206 31.96 -0.33 6.69
CA LYS A 206 30.70 0.11 6.10
C LYS A 206 29.65 0.05 7.22
N PRO A 207 28.97 1.16 7.54
CA PRO A 207 27.92 1.14 8.55
C PRO A 207 26.89 0.06 8.22
N ALA A 208 26.48 -0.71 9.24
CA ALA A 208 25.46 -1.73 9.07
C ALA A 208 24.19 -1.14 8.43
N ALA A 209 23.59 -1.89 7.50
CA ALA A 209 22.32 -1.51 6.90
C ALA A 209 21.24 -1.45 7.99
N PRO A 210 20.31 -0.48 7.95
CA PRO A 210 19.14 -0.46 8.82
C PRO A 210 18.41 -1.80 8.77
N ALA A 211 17.91 -2.27 9.91
CA ALA A 211 17.14 -3.51 9.96
C ALA A 211 15.83 -3.35 9.18
N ALA A 212 15.52 -4.31 8.32
CA ALA A 212 14.20 -4.39 7.69
C ALA A 212 13.12 -4.58 8.77
N PRO A 213 11.87 -4.14 8.52
CA PRO A 213 10.75 -4.44 9.39
C PRO A 213 10.59 -5.95 9.63
N ALA A 214 9.81 -6.33 10.64
CA ALA A 214 9.46 -7.73 10.82
C ALA A 214 8.39 -8.13 9.79
N LYS A 215 8.65 -9.21 9.05
CA LYS A 215 7.67 -9.84 8.17
C LYS A 215 6.48 -10.35 8.99
N SER A 216 5.25 -10.05 8.57
CA SER A 216 4.04 -10.47 9.27
C SER A 216 3.80 -11.98 9.13
N ALA A 217 3.18 -12.56 10.16
CA ALA A 217 2.76 -13.97 10.17
C ALA A 217 1.74 -14.30 9.07
N ASN A 218 1.07 -13.29 8.50
CA ASN A 218 0.07 -13.49 7.45
C ASN A 218 0.67 -13.58 6.04
N THR A 219 1.97 -13.33 5.84
CA THR A 219 2.50 -13.19 4.48
C THR A 219 2.24 -14.41 3.59
N ASP A 220 2.46 -15.63 4.08
CA ASP A 220 2.27 -16.84 3.25
C ASP A 220 0.81 -17.05 2.87
N ALA A 221 -0.13 -16.66 3.75
CA ALA A 221 -1.55 -16.69 3.44
C ALA A 221 -1.92 -15.65 2.38
N LEU A 222 -1.36 -14.43 2.49
CA LEU A 222 -1.57 -13.37 1.51
C LEU A 222 -0.96 -13.70 0.14
N VAL A 223 0.23 -14.34 0.09
CA VAL A 223 0.81 -14.86 -1.15
C VAL A 223 -0.15 -15.81 -1.85
N LYS A 224 -0.71 -16.79 -1.12
CA LYS A 224 -1.68 -17.75 -1.68
C LYS A 224 -2.95 -17.07 -2.16
N GLN A 225 -3.49 -16.13 -1.37
CA GLN A 225 -4.69 -15.40 -1.74
C GLN A 225 -4.47 -14.52 -2.97
N HIS A 226 -3.32 -13.86 -3.06
CA HIS A 226 -3.00 -13.00 -4.20
C HIS A 226 -2.71 -13.83 -5.47
N GLN A 227 -2.05 -14.98 -5.33
CA GLN A 227 -1.91 -15.95 -6.42
C GLN A 227 -3.29 -16.40 -6.94
N ALA A 228 -4.24 -16.69 -6.06
CA ALA A 228 -5.60 -17.01 -6.47
C ALA A 228 -6.29 -15.85 -7.22
N GLY A 229 -5.97 -14.61 -6.87
CA GLY A 229 -6.43 -13.42 -7.62
C GLY A 229 -5.83 -13.33 -9.02
N TRP A 230 -4.55 -13.64 -9.18
CA TRP A 230 -3.92 -13.76 -10.50
C TRP A 230 -4.50 -14.92 -11.33
N ASP A 231 -4.81 -16.06 -10.69
CA ASP A 231 -5.49 -17.17 -11.37
C ASP A 231 -6.92 -16.79 -11.78
N ALA A 232 -7.64 -16.04 -10.96
CA ALA A 232 -8.95 -15.48 -11.29
C ALA A 232 -8.86 -14.46 -12.44
N PHE A 233 -7.83 -13.62 -12.46
CA PHE A 233 -7.54 -12.70 -13.56
C PHE A 233 -7.38 -13.45 -14.89
N LYS A 234 -6.51 -14.47 -14.89
CA LYS A 234 -6.29 -15.36 -16.06
C LYS A 234 -7.59 -16.02 -16.51
N ALA A 235 -8.44 -16.45 -15.58
CA ALA A 235 -9.72 -17.09 -15.85
C ALA A 235 -10.88 -16.12 -16.16
N LYS A 236 -10.64 -14.80 -16.10
CA LYS A 236 -11.68 -13.76 -16.18
C LYS A 236 -12.81 -13.97 -15.16
N ASP A 237 -12.48 -14.45 -13.96
CA ASP A 237 -13.45 -14.81 -12.91
C ASP A 237 -13.90 -13.59 -12.09
N ALA A 238 -14.90 -12.88 -12.60
CA ALA A 238 -15.50 -11.74 -11.91
C ALA A 238 -16.11 -12.09 -10.54
N LYS A 239 -16.58 -13.35 -10.34
CA LYS A 239 -17.19 -13.77 -9.08
C LYS A 239 -16.15 -13.90 -7.97
N TRP A 240 -14.95 -14.40 -8.31
CA TRP A 240 -13.85 -14.45 -7.36
C TRP A 240 -13.51 -13.04 -6.85
N PHE A 241 -13.36 -12.08 -7.76
CA PHE A 241 -13.07 -10.71 -7.37
C PHE A 241 -14.19 -10.10 -6.54
N ASP A 242 -15.45 -10.36 -6.89
CA ASP A 242 -16.57 -9.87 -6.09
C ASP A 242 -16.55 -10.42 -4.65
N ALA A 243 -16.15 -11.67 -4.44
CA ALA A 243 -16.06 -12.25 -3.10
C ALA A 243 -14.83 -11.77 -2.29
N ASN A 244 -13.70 -11.50 -2.95
CA ASN A 244 -12.39 -11.33 -2.29
C ASN A 244 -11.89 -9.88 -2.23
N ILE A 245 -12.57 -8.94 -2.88
CA ILE A 245 -12.24 -7.52 -2.89
C ILE A 245 -13.22 -6.73 -2.01
N GLY A 246 -12.70 -5.81 -1.21
CA GLY A 246 -13.47 -4.90 -0.37
C GLY A 246 -14.36 -3.97 -1.19
N SER A 247 -15.49 -3.55 -0.63
CA SER A 247 -16.46 -2.68 -1.33
C SER A 247 -15.88 -1.31 -1.72
N SER A 248 -14.88 -0.82 -1.00
CA SER A 248 -14.22 0.47 -1.21
C SER A 248 -12.88 0.33 -1.95
N PHE A 249 -12.70 -0.76 -2.70
CA PHE A 249 -11.46 -1.03 -3.40
C PHE A 249 -11.08 0.06 -4.39
N THR A 250 -9.80 0.44 -4.37
CA THR A 250 -9.18 1.38 -5.30
C THR A 250 -7.91 0.74 -5.88
N LEU A 251 -7.71 0.93 -7.18
CA LEU A 251 -6.53 0.46 -7.91
C LEU A 251 -5.82 1.66 -8.56
N VAL A 252 -4.50 1.70 -8.45
CA VAL A 252 -3.62 2.45 -9.35
C VAL A 252 -2.88 1.44 -10.22
N ASP A 253 -3.11 1.48 -11.53
CA ASP A 253 -2.47 0.56 -12.48
C ASP A 253 -1.03 0.99 -12.84
N PRO A 254 -0.25 0.17 -13.57
CA PRO A 254 1.14 0.50 -13.92
C PRO A 254 1.28 1.70 -14.87
N MET A 255 0.18 2.23 -15.41
CA MET A 255 0.15 3.42 -16.26
C MET A 255 -0.26 4.68 -15.49
N GLY A 256 -0.51 4.57 -14.18
CA GLY A 256 -0.97 5.66 -13.32
C GLY A 256 -2.46 5.97 -13.45
N THR A 257 -3.25 5.09 -14.07
CA THR A 257 -4.71 5.18 -14.11
C THR A 257 -5.29 4.79 -12.76
N VAL A 258 -6.26 5.57 -12.28
CA VAL A 258 -6.93 5.29 -11.00
C VAL A 258 -8.34 4.76 -11.23
N PHE A 259 -8.63 3.58 -10.70
CA PHE A 259 -9.97 3.01 -10.61
C PHE A 259 -10.44 3.13 -9.16
N THR A 260 -11.49 3.92 -8.93
CA THR A 260 -11.97 4.28 -7.58
C THR A 260 -13.16 3.42 -7.13
N SER A 261 -13.54 2.40 -7.92
CA SER A 261 -14.62 1.49 -7.59
C SER A 261 -14.25 0.05 -7.86
N LYS A 262 -14.71 -0.84 -6.98
CA LYS A 262 -14.60 -2.29 -7.14
C LYS A 262 -15.19 -2.75 -8.49
N ALA A 263 -16.36 -2.21 -8.88
CA ALA A 263 -17.06 -2.63 -10.09
C ALA A 263 -16.26 -2.28 -11.35
N ASP A 264 -15.70 -1.06 -11.42
CA ASP A 264 -14.90 -0.62 -12.56
C ASP A 264 -13.61 -1.44 -12.68
N THR A 265 -12.96 -1.74 -11.56
CA THR A 265 -11.76 -2.58 -11.60
C THR A 265 -12.06 -4.02 -12.02
N ILE A 266 -13.13 -4.64 -11.50
CA ILE A 266 -13.53 -5.98 -11.92
C ILE A 266 -13.82 -6.00 -13.42
N LYS A 267 -14.57 -5.00 -13.90
CA LYS A 267 -14.84 -4.86 -15.33
C LYS A 267 -13.56 -4.67 -16.13
N GLN A 268 -12.62 -3.85 -15.65
CA GLN A 268 -11.34 -3.65 -16.31
C GLN A 268 -10.59 -4.98 -16.49
N TRP A 269 -10.44 -5.75 -15.43
CA TRP A 269 -9.70 -7.00 -15.44
C TRP A 269 -10.39 -8.13 -16.22
N THR A 270 -11.72 -8.19 -16.16
CA THR A 270 -12.48 -9.34 -16.68
C THR A 270 -13.09 -9.11 -18.06
N GLU A 271 -13.32 -7.86 -18.46
CA GLU A 271 -14.07 -7.52 -19.68
C GLU A 271 -13.33 -6.51 -20.58
N THR A 272 -12.83 -5.40 -20.02
CA THR A 272 -12.31 -4.29 -20.83
C THR A 272 -10.91 -4.57 -21.35
N MET A 273 -9.99 -5.03 -20.48
CA MET A 273 -8.60 -5.27 -20.83
C MET A 273 -8.47 -6.53 -21.69
N LYS A 274 -7.97 -6.35 -22.91
CA LYS A 274 -7.89 -7.42 -23.91
C LYS A 274 -6.62 -8.21 -23.72
N CYS A 275 -6.71 -9.29 -22.97
CA CYS A 275 -5.57 -10.16 -22.73
C CYS A 275 -5.67 -11.46 -23.50
N ASP A 276 -4.61 -11.76 -24.27
CA ASP A 276 -4.52 -12.93 -25.14
C ASP A 276 -3.31 -13.78 -24.74
N GLY A 277 -3.51 -15.11 -24.74
CA GLY A 277 -2.43 -16.06 -24.54
C GLY A 277 -1.89 -16.14 -23.10
N ILE A 278 -2.65 -15.69 -22.10
CA ILE A 278 -2.30 -15.90 -20.69
C ILE A 278 -2.57 -17.36 -20.32
N THR A 279 -1.51 -18.13 -20.08
CA THR A 279 -1.58 -19.53 -19.64
C THR A 279 -0.95 -19.73 -18.26
N LYS A 280 -0.09 -18.80 -17.82
CA LYS A 280 0.66 -18.87 -16.58
C LYS A 280 0.61 -17.54 -15.85
N THR A 281 0.57 -17.66 -14.54
CA THR A 281 0.52 -16.54 -13.60
C THR A 281 1.34 -16.93 -12.37
N SER A 282 2.06 -15.98 -11.78
CA SER A 282 2.85 -16.22 -10.58
C SER A 282 2.94 -15.02 -9.67
N VAL A 283 2.91 -15.29 -8.37
CA VAL A 283 3.26 -14.37 -7.29
C VAL A 283 4.55 -14.84 -6.64
N THR A 284 5.53 -13.94 -6.55
CA THR A 284 6.84 -14.17 -5.95
C THR A 284 7.21 -13.00 -5.04
N ASP A 285 8.30 -13.14 -4.28
CA ASP A 285 8.87 -12.07 -3.44
C ASP A 285 7.88 -11.45 -2.45
N GLY A 286 6.88 -12.22 -2.00
CA GLY A 286 5.86 -11.76 -1.09
C GLY A 286 6.42 -11.38 0.28
N TYR A 287 6.13 -10.15 0.71
CA TYR A 287 6.51 -9.59 1.99
C TYR A 287 5.38 -8.72 2.54
N SER A 288 4.84 -9.04 3.72
CA SER A 288 3.83 -8.20 4.36
C SER A 288 4.27 -7.63 5.71
N VAL A 289 3.73 -6.46 6.05
CA VAL A 289 3.88 -5.80 7.35
C VAL A 289 2.49 -5.57 7.93
N ALA A 290 2.30 -5.97 9.18
CA ALA A 290 1.06 -5.71 9.91
C ALA A 290 1.02 -4.24 10.34
N ILE A 291 0.08 -3.48 9.79
CA ILE A 291 -0.13 -2.06 10.14
C ILE A 291 -1.03 -1.96 11.38
N SER A 292 -2.03 -2.83 11.46
CA SER A 292 -2.91 -2.99 12.62
C SER A 292 -3.34 -4.47 12.72
N PRO A 293 -4.05 -4.89 13.78
CA PRO A 293 -4.62 -6.24 13.84
C PRO A 293 -5.60 -6.58 12.70
N THR A 294 -6.08 -5.57 11.97
CA THR A 294 -7.07 -5.70 10.89
C THR A 294 -6.57 -5.17 9.54
N LEU A 295 -5.30 -4.77 9.43
CA LEU A 295 -4.73 -4.22 8.21
C LEU A 295 -3.30 -4.73 7.99
N GLU A 296 -3.09 -5.31 6.81
CA GLU A 296 -1.79 -5.75 6.31
C GLU A 296 -1.43 -4.92 5.07
N LEU A 297 -0.19 -4.43 5.04
CA LEU A 297 0.44 -3.93 3.82
C LEU A 297 1.26 -5.06 3.22
N PHE A 298 0.99 -5.44 1.98
CA PHE A 298 1.59 -6.57 1.31
C PHE A 298 2.24 -6.14 -0.02
N HIS A 299 3.55 -6.29 -0.09
CA HIS A 299 4.36 -6.05 -1.28
C HIS A 299 4.77 -7.37 -1.92
N LEU A 300 4.74 -7.44 -3.25
CA LEU A 300 5.01 -8.66 -4.00
C LEU A 300 5.40 -8.36 -5.45
N LYS A 301 5.96 -9.36 -6.13
CA LYS A 301 6.15 -9.36 -7.59
C LYS A 301 5.16 -10.31 -8.26
N GLY A 302 4.30 -9.75 -9.10
CA GLY A 302 3.35 -10.47 -9.94
C GLY A 302 3.89 -10.63 -11.36
N ASN A 303 3.51 -11.71 -12.04
CA ASN A 303 3.81 -11.93 -13.44
C ASN A 303 2.70 -12.74 -14.12
N ALA A 304 2.47 -12.46 -15.39
CA ALA A 304 1.70 -13.29 -16.31
C ALA A 304 2.44 -13.42 -17.65
N ASP A 305 2.25 -14.53 -18.34
CA ASP A 305 2.64 -14.64 -19.75
C ASP A 305 1.59 -13.98 -20.67
N GLY A 306 1.79 -14.08 -21.98
CA GLY A 306 0.85 -13.54 -22.96
C GLY A 306 0.98 -12.04 -23.17
N LYS A 307 -0.14 -11.42 -23.58
CA LYS A 307 -0.22 -9.99 -23.88
C LYS A 307 -1.50 -9.40 -23.31
N CYS A 308 -1.48 -8.14 -22.92
CA CYS A 308 -2.67 -7.35 -22.63
C CYS A 308 -2.63 -6.06 -23.46
N ASP A 309 -3.74 -5.74 -24.12
CA ASP A 309 -3.92 -4.61 -25.04
C ASP A 309 -2.80 -4.50 -26.10
N GLY A 310 -2.33 -5.66 -26.57
CA GLY A 310 -1.27 -5.78 -27.58
C GLY A 310 0.16 -5.71 -27.03
N HIS A 311 0.34 -5.37 -25.76
CA HIS A 311 1.63 -5.30 -25.10
C HIS A 311 1.98 -6.62 -24.41
N PRO A 312 3.23 -7.11 -24.50
CA PRO A 312 3.65 -8.28 -23.73
C PRO A 312 3.55 -8.00 -22.24
N ASN A 313 3.02 -8.98 -21.50
CA ASN A 313 3.03 -8.93 -20.06
C ASN A 313 4.47 -9.10 -19.54
N GLY A 314 4.75 -8.53 -18.37
CA GLY A 314 6.04 -8.62 -17.70
C GLY A 314 5.86 -8.72 -16.19
N ASP A 315 6.97 -8.72 -15.49
CA ASP A 315 6.96 -8.56 -14.03
C ASP A 315 6.31 -7.21 -13.69
N ILE A 316 5.51 -7.17 -12.63
CA ILE A 316 5.02 -5.95 -12.00
C ILE A 316 5.23 -6.06 -10.50
N TRP A 317 5.69 -4.97 -9.89
CA TRP A 317 5.67 -4.85 -8.44
C TRP A 317 4.30 -4.34 -8.02
N GLN A 318 3.73 -4.95 -7.00
CA GLN A 318 2.42 -4.58 -6.46
C GLN A 318 2.56 -4.32 -4.97
N THR A 319 2.08 -3.17 -4.51
CA THR A 319 1.83 -2.91 -3.09
C THR A 319 0.33 -2.89 -2.87
N THR A 320 -0.13 -3.74 -1.96
CA THR A 320 -1.55 -3.97 -1.72
C THR A 320 -1.89 -3.84 -0.25
N LEU A 321 -3.11 -3.42 0.04
CA LEU A 321 -3.65 -3.39 1.39
C LEU A 321 -4.73 -4.45 1.52
N TYR A 322 -4.57 -5.33 2.50
CA TYR A 322 -5.58 -6.30 2.88
C TYR A 322 -6.20 -5.88 4.21
N VAL A 323 -7.52 -5.73 4.21
CA VAL A 323 -8.30 -5.41 5.41
C VAL A 323 -9.07 -6.64 5.87
N LYS A 324 -9.16 -6.83 7.19
CA LYS A 324 -9.94 -7.92 7.77
C LYS A 324 -11.43 -7.57 7.78
N ASP A 325 -12.24 -8.38 7.13
CA ASP A 325 -13.70 -8.31 7.09
C ASP A 325 -14.28 -9.63 7.64
N GLY A 326 -14.73 -9.58 8.90
CA GLY A 326 -15.01 -10.79 9.68
C GLY A 326 -13.74 -11.60 9.90
N ASP A 327 -13.74 -12.86 9.45
CA ASP A 327 -12.57 -13.74 9.50
C ASP A 327 -11.76 -13.76 8.19
N ALA A 328 -12.23 -13.07 7.15
CA ALA A 328 -11.59 -13.05 5.84
C ALA A 328 -10.71 -11.80 5.66
N TRP A 329 -9.56 -11.97 5.01
CA TRP A 329 -8.80 -10.84 4.47
C TRP A 329 -9.37 -10.47 3.11
N LYS A 330 -9.63 -9.19 2.87
CA LYS A 330 -10.11 -8.68 1.58
C LYS A 330 -9.15 -7.62 1.06
N LEU A 331 -8.89 -7.67 -0.25
CA LEU A 331 -8.08 -6.68 -0.93
C LEU A 331 -8.83 -5.33 -0.96
N ALA A 332 -8.26 -4.30 -0.35
CA ALA A 332 -8.88 -2.97 -0.18
C ALA A 332 -8.19 -1.87 -0.99
N PHE A 333 -6.92 -2.06 -1.34
CA PHE A 333 -6.19 -1.14 -2.21
C PHE A 333 -5.08 -1.89 -2.95
N MET A 334 -4.76 -1.46 -4.16
CA MET A 334 -3.66 -2.00 -4.95
C MET A 334 -2.97 -0.86 -5.72
N PHE A 335 -1.65 -0.86 -5.69
CA PHE A 335 -0.80 0.03 -6.45
C PHE A 335 0.20 -0.81 -7.23
N GLU A 336 0.18 -0.69 -8.55
CA GLU A 336 1.01 -1.48 -9.46
C GLU A 336 2.06 -0.59 -10.12
N MET A 337 3.28 -1.11 -10.25
CA MET A 337 4.38 -0.41 -10.91
C MET A 337 5.19 -1.38 -11.77
N MET A 338 5.69 -0.89 -12.90
CA MET A 338 6.61 -1.67 -13.72
C MET A 338 8.01 -1.69 -13.08
N PRO A 339 8.79 -2.77 -13.29
CA PRO A 339 10.19 -2.82 -12.89
C PRO A 339 10.95 -1.63 -13.46
N GLY A 340 11.73 -0.96 -12.62
CA GLY A 340 12.52 0.21 -13.01
C GLY A 340 11.72 1.49 -13.24
N THR A 341 10.41 1.51 -12.95
CA THR A 341 9.60 2.74 -12.96
C THR A 341 9.12 3.15 -11.56
N GLY A 342 9.42 2.37 -10.53
CA GLY A 342 9.17 2.74 -9.13
C GLY A 342 10.10 3.89 -8.70
N GLY A 343 9.57 4.78 -7.86
CA GLY A 343 10.18 6.06 -7.46
C GLY A 343 11.59 5.99 -6.84
N MET A 344 12.17 7.19 -6.71
CA MET A 344 13.50 7.48 -6.13
C MET A 344 13.54 7.23 -4.63
#